data_AF-A0A2I9CUD8-F1
#
_entry.id   AF-A0A2I9CUD8-F1
#
_cell.length_a   1.000
_cell.length_b   1.000
_cell.length_c   1.000
_cell.angle_alpha   90.00
_cell.angle_beta   90.00
_cell.angle_gamma   90.00
#
_symmetry.space_group_name_H-M   'P 1'
#
loop_
_entity.id
_entity.type
_entity.pdbx_description
1 polymer ?
#
loop_
_entity_poly.entity_id
_entity_poly.type
_entity_poly.pdbx_seq_one_letter_code
_entity_poly.pdbx_strand_id
1 'polypeptide(L)'
;MKRLALLLPLALAACGHVVVPPGALPPLRESALGETLVLSGMAQNWTAGQTAQIRFEQTPVGTVRADGTFGVSIQASPSSLAEPLPWLLPTPAGGEERACALQTVTLSDAQARMYRLDSFLLLTGAAQSLGPQTSPAVPAPLLLREQGDTKVVLVYADRDVRVSGQKSCTGKFWPWNASSADWAQGSSINVFLRRGWNTVTLTQKYLGENKWQLVVQGGETEPPTPWRYNGVPLLGGGA
;
A
#
# COMPACT_ATOMS: atom_id res chain seq x y z
N MET A 1 66.56 23.22 -12.07
CA MET A 1 65.73 22.06 -12.40
C MET A 1 64.64 21.93 -11.32
N LYS A 2 63.44 22.48 -11.56
CA LYS A 2 62.32 22.46 -10.60
C LYS A 2 61.44 21.25 -10.90
N ARG A 3 61.34 20.34 -9.93
CA ARG A 3 60.47 19.16 -10.00
C ARG A 3 59.01 19.61 -9.90
N LEU A 4 58.26 19.42 -10.98
CA LEU A 4 56.79 19.49 -10.97
C LEU A 4 56.29 18.24 -10.23
N ALA A 5 55.74 18.41 -9.04
CA ALA A 5 54.97 17.38 -8.38
C ALA A 5 53.59 17.31 -9.06
N LEU A 6 53.32 16.21 -9.78
CA LEU A 6 51.97 15.88 -10.21
C LEU A 6 51.13 15.59 -8.97
N LEU A 7 50.22 16.50 -8.65
CA LEU A 7 49.06 16.22 -7.81
C LEU A 7 47.97 15.64 -8.73
N LEU A 8 47.86 14.32 -8.80
CA LEU A 8 46.62 13.67 -9.24
C LEU A 8 45.64 13.75 -8.06
N PRO A 9 44.54 14.51 -8.13
CA PRO A 9 43.41 14.23 -7.27
C PRO A 9 42.82 12.90 -7.74
N LEU A 10 42.76 11.93 -6.82
CA LEU A 10 41.95 10.72 -6.98
C LEU A 10 40.53 11.13 -7.39
N ALA A 11 40.19 10.91 -8.66
CA ALA A 11 38.81 10.74 -9.06
C ALA A 11 38.35 9.38 -8.51
N LEU A 12 38.01 9.34 -7.22
CA LEU A 12 37.06 8.36 -6.71
C LEU A 12 35.76 8.65 -7.46
N ALA A 13 35.58 7.97 -8.59
CA ALA A 13 34.27 7.78 -9.18
C ALA A 13 33.44 7.13 -8.07
N ALA A 14 32.71 7.97 -7.34
CA ALA A 14 31.67 7.52 -6.46
C ALA A 14 30.68 6.78 -7.37
N CYS A 15 30.77 5.45 -7.38
CA CYS A 15 29.62 4.59 -7.62
C CYS A 15 28.64 4.81 -6.46
N GLY A 16 28.18 6.07 -6.32
CA GLY A 16 27.26 6.52 -5.30
C GLY A 16 25.96 5.81 -5.61
N HIS A 17 25.72 4.74 -4.86
CA HIS A 17 24.42 4.09 -4.84
C HIS A 17 23.42 5.21 -4.59
N VAL A 18 22.47 5.42 -5.49
CA VAL A 18 21.61 6.59 -5.42
C VAL A 18 20.73 6.43 -4.18
N VAL A 19 21.02 7.19 -3.13
CA VAL A 19 20.25 7.20 -1.89
C VAL A 19 19.18 8.27 -2.01
N VAL A 20 17.92 7.88 -1.84
CA VAL A 20 16.82 8.84 -1.70
C VAL A 20 16.64 9.14 -0.22
N PRO A 21 16.90 10.37 0.25
CA PRO A 21 16.71 10.69 1.66
C PRO A 21 15.23 10.57 2.05
N PRO A 22 14.93 10.02 3.24
CA PRO A 22 13.57 9.98 3.73
C PRO A 22 13.04 11.41 3.94
N GLY A 23 11.73 11.60 3.73
CA GLY A 23 11.07 12.86 4.10
C GLY A 23 11.01 13.06 5.61
N ALA A 24 10.55 14.23 6.05
CA ALA A 24 10.29 14.47 7.47
C ALA A 24 9.35 13.39 8.06
N LEU A 25 9.51 13.12 9.36
CA LEU A 25 8.54 12.28 10.06
C LEU A 25 7.17 12.96 10.04
N PRO A 26 6.11 12.26 9.59
CA PRO A 26 4.77 12.83 9.66
C PRO A 26 4.33 12.99 11.12
N PRO A 27 3.33 13.83 11.40
CA PRO A 27 2.75 13.93 12.74
C PRO A 27 2.20 12.57 13.17
N LEU A 28 2.37 12.22 14.45
CA LEU A 28 1.76 11.00 14.98
C LEU A 28 0.24 11.17 14.96
N ARG A 29 -0.44 10.23 14.31
CA ARG A 29 -1.91 10.18 14.25
C ARG A 29 -2.39 8.77 14.58
N GLU A 30 -3.46 8.72 15.38
CA GLU A 30 -4.26 7.53 15.64
C GLU A 30 -5.48 7.56 14.73
N SER A 31 -5.89 6.41 14.20
CA SER A 31 -7.12 6.29 13.43
C SER A 31 -7.70 4.90 13.55
N ALA A 32 -8.15 4.59 14.76
CA ALA A 32 -8.84 3.35 15.06
C ALA A 32 -10.25 3.36 14.48
N LEU A 33 -10.63 2.23 13.86
CA LEU A 33 -11.98 1.91 13.42
C LEU A 33 -12.64 0.87 14.34
N GLY A 34 -11.87 0.28 15.28
CA GLY A 34 -12.33 -0.73 16.23
C GLY A 34 -12.10 -2.17 15.75
N GLU A 35 -12.45 -3.15 16.58
CA GLU A 35 -12.26 -4.58 16.24
C GLU A 35 -13.19 -5.05 15.13
N THR A 36 -14.40 -4.47 15.06
CA THR A 36 -15.34 -4.67 13.96
C THR A 36 -15.19 -3.53 12.97
N LEU A 37 -14.90 -3.84 11.72
CA LEU A 37 -14.89 -2.84 10.65
C LEU A 37 -16.32 -2.54 10.22
N VAL A 38 -16.77 -1.30 10.37
CA VAL A 38 -18.02 -0.81 9.77
C VAL A 38 -17.68 0.38 8.90
N LEU A 39 -17.97 0.28 7.60
CA LEU A 39 -17.73 1.34 6.63
C LEU A 39 -18.96 1.55 5.76
N SER A 40 -19.20 2.80 5.37
CA SER A 40 -20.19 3.16 4.37
C SER A 40 -19.71 4.35 3.57
N GLY A 41 -20.17 4.47 2.34
CA GLY A 41 -19.82 5.61 1.51
C GLY A 41 -20.43 5.52 0.12
N MET A 42 -19.88 6.32 -0.78
CA MET A 42 -20.24 6.34 -2.19
C MET A 42 -19.03 5.95 -3.03
N ALA A 43 -19.21 4.97 -3.92
CA ALA A 43 -18.20 4.58 -4.88
C ALA A 43 -18.24 5.52 -6.08
N GLN A 44 -17.16 6.26 -6.31
CA GLN A 44 -16.97 7.01 -7.54
C GLN A 44 -16.74 6.08 -8.73
N ASN A 45 -17.08 6.56 -9.92
CA ASN A 45 -17.01 5.83 -11.18
C ASN A 45 -17.89 4.57 -11.21
N TRP A 46 -18.90 4.48 -10.32
CA TRP A 46 -19.84 3.37 -10.32
C TRP A 46 -20.75 3.40 -11.54
N THR A 47 -20.98 2.25 -12.16
CA THR A 47 -21.93 2.13 -13.27
C THR A 47 -23.35 2.10 -12.72
N ALA A 48 -24.14 3.12 -13.04
CA ALA A 48 -25.52 3.25 -12.57
C ALA A 48 -26.36 2.02 -12.93
N GLY A 49 -27.19 1.57 -11.98
CA GLY A 49 -28.05 0.39 -12.15
C GLY A 49 -27.37 -0.95 -11.81
N GLN A 50 -26.06 -0.96 -11.59
CA GLN A 50 -25.32 -2.17 -11.22
C GLN A 50 -25.28 -2.39 -9.71
N THR A 51 -25.33 -3.65 -9.28
CA THR A 51 -25.08 -4.04 -7.88
C THR A 51 -23.93 -5.03 -7.80
N ALA A 52 -23.22 -5.03 -6.68
CA ALA A 52 -22.14 -5.98 -6.41
C ALA A 52 -22.11 -6.40 -4.94
N GLN A 53 -21.68 -7.64 -4.69
CA GLN A 53 -21.23 -8.06 -3.37
C GLN A 53 -19.79 -7.64 -3.15
N ILE A 54 -19.50 -7.15 -1.95
CA ILE A 54 -18.16 -6.83 -1.47
C ILE A 54 -17.65 -8.05 -0.71
N ARG A 55 -16.45 -8.53 -1.05
CA ARG A 55 -15.83 -9.69 -0.38
C ARG A 55 -14.53 -9.34 0.33
N PHE A 56 -14.33 -10.02 1.45
CA PHE A 56 -13.12 -10.05 2.25
C PHE A 56 -12.78 -11.50 2.57
N GLU A 57 -11.59 -11.98 2.20
CA GLU A 57 -11.17 -13.38 2.40
C GLU A 57 -12.23 -14.40 1.93
N GLN A 58 -12.80 -14.19 0.74
CA GLN A 58 -13.90 -15.01 0.19
C GLN A 58 -15.22 -14.93 0.97
N THR A 59 -15.35 -14.12 2.01
CA THR A 59 -16.60 -13.94 2.73
C THR A 59 -17.33 -12.69 2.22
N PRO A 60 -18.62 -12.76 1.86
CA PRO A 60 -19.42 -11.57 1.60
C PRO A 60 -19.53 -10.71 2.86
N VAL A 61 -19.12 -9.45 2.77
CA VAL A 61 -19.08 -8.51 3.92
C VAL A 61 -19.89 -7.24 3.66
N GLY A 62 -20.49 -7.12 2.48
CA GLY A 62 -21.18 -5.90 2.10
C GLY A 62 -21.72 -5.91 0.69
N THR A 63 -22.28 -4.80 0.27
CA THR A 63 -22.79 -4.60 -1.09
C THR A 63 -22.59 -3.17 -1.56
N VAL A 64 -22.33 -3.02 -2.86
CA VAL A 64 -22.49 -1.76 -3.59
C VAL A 64 -23.86 -1.79 -4.29
N ARG A 65 -24.68 -0.76 -4.06
CA ARG A 65 -26.04 -0.63 -4.61
C ARG A 65 -26.03 0.05 -5.99
N ALA A 66 -27.20 0.05 -6.64
CA ALA A 66 -27.41 0.62 -7.97
C ALA A 66 -27.07 2.12 -8.08
N ASP A 67 -27.13 2.86 -6.97
CA ASP A 67 -26.79 4.28 -6.86
C ASP A 67 -25.32 4.53 -6.49
N GLY A 68 -24.51 3.47 -6.37
CA GLY A 68 -23.11 3.54 -5.94
C GLY A 68 -22.90 3.68 -4.44
N THR A 69 -23.96 3.72 -3.63
CA THR A 69 -23.82 3.64 -2.16
C THR A 69 -23.36 2.25 -1.76
N PHE A 70 -22.52 2.16 -0.75
CA PHE A 70 -22.06 0.87 -0.24
C PHE A 70 -22.02 0.84 1.28
N GLY A 71 -22.05 -0.37 1.82
CA GLY A 71 -21.82 -0.67 3.22
C GLY A 71 -20.99 -1.94 3.37
N VAL A 72 -20.08 -1.96 4.34
CA VAL A 72 -19.22 -3.08 4.71
C VAL A 72 -19.29 -3.30 6.22
N SER A 73 -19.38 -4.56 6.63
CA SER A 73 -19.27 -5.00 8.02
C SER A 73 -18.38 -6.23 8.11
N ILE A 74 -17.25 -6.14 8.83
CA ILE A 74 -16.33 -7.26 9.07
C ILE A 74 -16.16 -7.43 10.57
N GLN A 75 -16.63 -8.55 11.09
CA GLN A 75 -16.51 -8.89 12.52
C GLN A 75 -15.34 -9.83 12.81
N ALA A 76 -14.91 -10.61 11.82
CA ALA A 76 -13.82 -11.57 11.98
C ALA A 76 -12.45 -10.89 11.88
N SER A 77 -11.49 -11.38 12.67
CA SER A 77 -10.07 -11.09 12.45
C SER A 77 -9.62 -11.72 11.13
N PRO A 78 -8.70 -11.07 10.39
CA PRO A 78 -8.10 -11.66 9.19
C PRO A 78 -7.48 -13.03 9.49
N SER A 79 -7.62 -13.96 8.56
CA SER A 79 -7.09 -15.33 8.66
C SER A 79 -5.56 -15.40 8.64
N SER A 80 -4.92 -14.38 8.07
CA SER A 80 -3.46 -14.29 7.97
C SER A 80 -2.97 -12.98 8.56
N LEU A 81 -2.00 -13.06 9.47
CA LEU A 81 -1.32 -11.91 10.05
C LEU A 81 0.19 -12.11 9.87
N ALA A 82 0.90 -11.05 9.50
CA ALA A 82 2.35 -11.09 9.31
C ALA A 82 3.04 -9.92 10.00
N GLU A 83 4.36 -9.82 9.84
CA GLU A 83 5.14 -8.74 10.44
C GLU A 83 4.71 -7.35 9.91
N PRO A 84 4.68 -6.30 10.73
CA PRO A 84 4.17 -4.98 10.35
C PRO A 84 4.93 -4.29 9.21
N LEU A 85 6.26 -4.42 9.18
CA LEU A 85 7.10 -3.55 8.35
C LEU A 85 6.90 -3.73 6.84
N PRO A 86 6.85 -4.97 6.30
CA PRO A 86 6.55 -5.15 4.87
C PRO A 86 5.19 -4.59 4.46
N TRP A 87 4.21 -4.59 5.38
CA TRP A 87 2.87 -4.06 5.10
C TRP A 87 2.79 -2.54 5.14
N LEU A 88 3.44 -1.93 6.12
CA LEU A 88 3.39 -0.48 6.34
C LEU A 88 4.39 0.28 5.46
N LEU A 89 5.53 -0.33 5.15
CA LEU A 89 6.59 0.27 4.32
C LEU A 89 6.82 -0.58 3.05
N PRO A 90 5.84 -0.64 2.14
CA PRO A 90 5.98 -1.41 0.91
C PRO A 90 7.14 -0.90 0.05
N THR A 91 7.80 -1.83 -0.65
CA THR A 91 8.73 -1.50 -1.73
C THR A 91 7.96 -1.13 -3.01
N PRO A 92 8.61 -0.49 -4.00
CA PRO A 92 8.00 -0.26 -5.30
C PRO A 92 7.49 -1.57 -5.92
N ALA A 93 6.37 -1.50 -6.67
CA ALA A 93 5.76 -2.67 -7.28
C ALA A 93 6.75 -3.42 -8.18
N GLY A 94 6.90 -4.73 -7.93
CA GLY A 94 7.88 -5.55 -8.64
C GLY A 94 9.34 -5.25 -8.26
N GLY A 95 9.60 -4.56 -7.14
CA GLY A 95 10.92 -4.32 -6.59
C GLY A 95 11.28 -5.29 -5.46
N GLU A 96 12.49 -5.81 -5.51
CA GLU A 96 13.15 -6.57 -4.45
C GLU A 96 14.13 -5.66 -3.70
N GLU A 97 13.98 -5.54 -2.38
CA GLU A 97 14.89 -4.77 -1.52
C GLU A 97 16.24 -5.48 -1.38
N ARG A 98 17.34 -4.73 -1.48
CA ARG A 98 18.70 -5.29 -1.36
C ARG A 98 19.51 -4.70 -0.22
N ALA A 99 19.44 -3.38 -0.04
CA ALA A 99 20.22 -2.69 0.96
C ALA A 99 19.43 -1.50 1.50
N CYS A 100 19.62 -1.20 2.79
CA CYS A 100 19.01 -0.04 3.40
C CYS A 100 20.00 0.72 4.27
N ALA A 101 19.98 2.04 4.13
CA ALA A 101 20.63 3.01 4.97
C ALA A 101 19.59 3.71 5.86
N LEU A 102 20.06 4.34 6.94
CA LEU A 102 19.21 5.15 7.83
C LEU A 102 17.97 4.40 8.36
N GLN A 103 18.11 3.11 8.68
CA GLN A 103 17.02 2.30 9.24
C GLN A 103 16.83 2.62 10.73
N THR A 104 16.00 3.61 11.01
CA THR A 104 15.63 4.03 12.37
C THR A 104 14.21 3.62 12.76
N VAL A 105 13.54 2.82 11.93
CA VAL A 105 12.18 2.34 12.18
C VAL A 105 12.16 1.45 13.41
N THR A 106 11.32 1.84 14.38
CA THR A 106 11.10 1.11 15.63
C THR A 106 9.64 0.71 15.75
N LEU A 107 9.42 -0.43 16.38
CA LEU A 107 8.10 -0.89 16.81
C LEU A 107 8.06 -0.86 18.33
N SER A 108 6.97 -0.36 18.91
CA SER A 108 6.78 -0.45 20.37
C SER A 108 6.55 -1.88 20.85
N ASP A 109 6.05 -2.77 19.98
CA ASP A 109 5.92 -4.20 20.23
C ASP A 109 6.36 -5.00 19.00
N ALA A 110 7.45 -5.77 19.13
CA ALA A 110 7.99 -6.62 18.06
C ALA A 110 7.15 -7.88 17.78
N GLN A 111 6.27 -8.26 18.71
CA GLN A 111 5.34 -9.38 18.57
C GLN A 111 4.03 -8.97 17.88
N ALA A 112 3.84 -7.69 17.56
CA ALA A 112 2.68 -7.24 16.80
C ALA A 112 2.62 -7.96 15.44
N ARG A 113 1.39 -8.28 15.03
CA ARG A 113 1.08 -8.89 13.75
C ARG A 113 -0.05 -8.12 13.08
N MET A 114 0.04 -8.01 11.76
CA MET A 114 -0.85 -7.17 10.98
C MET A 114 -1.34 -7.84 9.71
N TYR A 115 -2.48 -7.34 9.25
CA TYR A 115 -3.00 -7.57 7.91
C TYR A 115 -3.29 -6.22 7.27
N ARG A 116 -2.93 -6.08 5.99
CA ARG A 116 -3.23 -4.90 5.19
C ARG A 116 -4.28 -5.24 4.13
N LEU A 117 -5.32 -4.42 4.06
CA LEU A 117 -6.33 -4.47 3.02
C LEU A 117 -6.22 -3.22 2.14
N ASP A 118 -5.76 -3.42 0.91
CA ASP A 118 -5.61 -2.37 -0.09
C ASP A 118 -6.93 -2.03 -0.81
N SER A 119 -7.81 -3.02 -0.94
CA SER A 119 -9.04 -2.93 -1.70
C SER A 119 -10.01 -4.03 -1.30
N PHE A 120 -11.27 -3.87 -1.66
CA PHE A 120 -12.26 -4.94 -1.61
C PHE A 120 -12.50 -5.52 -3.01
N LEU A 121 -12.63 -6.85 -3.08
CA LEU A 121 -13.07 -7.54 -4.28
C LEU A 121 -14.58 -7.36 -4.46
N LEU A 122 -15.01 -7.10 -5.70
CA LEU A 122 -16.42 -6.98 -6.07
C LEU A 122 -16.86 -8.16 -6.93
N LEU A 123 -18.04 -8.74 -6.70
CA LEU A 123 -18.61 -9.80 -7.54
C LEU A 123 -20.10 -9.59 -7.78
N THR A 124 -20.63 -10.14 -8.87
CA THR A 124 -22.09 -10.24 -9.07
C THR A 124 -22.61 -11.57 -8.51
N GLY A 125 -23.62 -11.52 -7.64
CA GLY A 125 -24.24 -12.72 -7.07
C GLY A 125 -23.32 -13.61 -6.21
N ALA A 126 -23.76 -14.84 -5.95
CA ALA A 126 -23.05 -15.84 -5.14
C ALA A 126 -22.06 -16.71 -5.94
N ALA A 127 -21.86 -16.42 -7.24
CA ALA A 127 -21.14 -17.30 -8.14
C ALA A 127 -19.62 -17.21 -7.95
N GLN A 128 -19.06 -18.23 -7.31
CA GLN A 128 -17.73 -18.71 -7.62
C GLN A 128 -17.81 -19.50 -8.93
N SER A 129 -17.51 -18.87 -10.07
CA SER A 129 -17.03 -19.66 -11.20
C SER A 129 -15.70 -19.08 -11.64
N LEU A 130 -14.64 -19.78 -11.24
CA LEU A 130 -13.35 -19.71 -11.92
C LEU A 130 -13.61 -20.13 -13.36
N GLY A 131 -13.89 -19.17 -14.24
CA GLY A 131 -13.78 -19.41 -15.67
C GLY A 131 -12.35 -19.85 -16.00
N PRO A 132 -12.13 -20.54 -17.13
CA PRO A 132 -10.78 -20.93 -17.54
C PRO A 132 -9.86 -19.70 -17.49
N GLN A 133 -8.73 -19.85 -16.80
CA GLN A 133 -7.76 -18.77 -16.65
C GLN A 133 -7.23 -18.40 -18.04
N THR A 134 -7.75 -17.31 -18.60
CA THR A 134 -7.23 -16.76 -19.84
C THR A 134 -5.92 -16.04 -19.53
N SER A 135 -4.92 -16.25 -20.38
CA SER A 135 -3.70 -15.44 -20.38
C SER A 135 -3.87 -14.33 -21.41
N PRO A 136 -3.65 -13.05 -21.06
CA PRO A 136 -3.27 -12.56 -19.73
C PRO A 136 -4.42 -12.58 -18.72
N ALA A 137 -4.09 -12.71 -17.44
CA ALA A 137 -5.07 -12.71 -16.35
C ALA A 137 -5.91 -11.43 -16.38
N VAL A 138 -7.23 -11.58 -16.42
CA VAL A 138 -8.15 -10.46 -16.41
C VAL A 138 -8.05 -9.75 -15.05
N PRO A 139 -7.90 -8.41 -15.02
CA PRO A 139 -7.93 -7.65 -13.77
C PRO A 139 -9.19 -7.96 -12.96
N ALA A 140 -9.09 -7.90 -11.63
CA ALA A 140 -10.26 -8.06 -10.77
C ALA A 140 -11.01 -6.71 -10.62
N PRO A 141 -12.35 -6.71 -10.56
CA PRO A 141 -13.13 -5.55 -10.15
C PRO A 141 -12.92 -5.24 -8.66
N LEU A 142 -12.49 -4.01 -8.37
CA LEU A 142 -12.08 -3.60 -7.03
C LEU A 142 -12.74 -2.30 -6.59
N LEU A 143 -13.01 -2.22 -5.29
CA LEU A 143 -13.32 -0.98 -4.57
C LEU A 143 -12.08 -0.57 -3.76
N LEU A 144 -11.49 0.58 -4.06
CA LEU A 144 -10.22 1.04 -3.49
C LEU A 144 -10.25 2.54 -3.17
N ARG A 145 -9.25 3.04 -2.44
CA ARG A 145 -9.10 4.47 -2.11
C ARG A 145 -7.75 4.99 -2.58
N GLU A 146 -7.71 5.48 -3.83
CA GLU A 146 -6.50 6.01 -4.45
C GLU A 146 -6.78 7.31 -5.22
N GLN A 147 -5.94 8.31 -5.00
CA GLN A 147 -5.99 9.60 -5.70
C GLN A 147 -4.58 10.20 -5.84
N GLY A 148 -4.13 10.31 -7.09
CA GLY A 148 -2.77 10.76 -7.40
C GLY A 148 -1.73 9.86 -6.73
N ASP A 149 -0.79 10.46 -6.01
CA ASP A 149 0.27 9.76 -5.26
C ASP A 149 -0.21 9.14 -3.95
N THR A 150 -1.48 9.30 -3.58
CA THR A 150 -2.00 8.90 -2.27
C THR A 150 -2.92 7.69 -2.36
N LYS A 151 -2.68 6.74 -1.45
CA LYS A 151 -3.49 5.55 -1.21
C LYS A 151 -3.89 5.49 0.25
N VAL A 152 -5.16 5.20 0.52
CA VAL A 152 -5.65 4.90 1.88
C VAL A 152 -5.91 3.41 1.98
N VAL A 153 -5.31 2.76 2.97
CA VAL A 153 -5.43 1.32 3.22
C VAL A 153 -6.02 1.08 4.60
N LEU A 154 -6.61 -0.08 4.78
CA LEU A 154 -7.07 -0.54 6.09
C LEU A 154 -6.04 -1.49 6.66
N VAL A 155 -5.69 -1.33 7.93
CA VAL A 155 -4.73 -2.18 8.63
C VAL A 155 -5.40 -2.76 9.86
N TYR A 156 -5.48 -4.09 9.91
CA TYR A 156 -5.81 -4.79 11.15
C TYR A 156 -4.53 -5.03 11.93
N ALA A 157 -4.50 -4.66 13.21
CA ALA A 157 -3.44 -4.99 14.15
C ALA A 157 -3.98 -5.90 15.26
N ASP A 158 -3.26 -6.96 15.59
CA ASP A 158 -3.65 -7.89 16.68
C ASP A 158 -3.52 -7.26 18.08
N ARG A 159 -2.80 -6.14 18.18
CA ARG A 159 -2.53 -5.39 19.40
C ARG A 159 -2.21 -3.93 19.11
N ASP A 160 -2.21 -3.12 20.16
CA ASP A 160 -1.74 -1.73 20.09
C ASP A 160 -0.25 -1.69 19.77
N VAL A 161 0.12 -0.94 18.73
CA VAL A 161 1.51 -0.80 18.32
C VAL A 161 1.77 0.56 17.69
N ARG A 162 2.88 1.17 18.11
CA ARG A 162 3.43 2.38 17.50
C ARG A 162 4.56 1.97 16.57
N VAL A 163 4.53 2.50 15.35
CA VAL A 163 5.61 2.34 14.37
C VAL A 163 6.11 3.72 13.98
N SER A 164 7.39 3.97 14.19
CA SER A 164 7.97 5.30 13.96
C SER A 164 9.41 5.21 13.51
N GLY A 165 9.79 6.04 12.54
CA GLY A 165 11.16 6.18 12.09
C GLY A 165 11.25 6.38 10.58
N GLN A 166 12.45 6.22 10.07
CA GLN A 166 12.78 6.42 8.67
C GLN A 166 13.58 5.24 8.15
N LYS A 167 13.58 5.07 6.83
CA LYS A 167 14.38 4.07 6.13
C LYS A 167 14.70 4.59 4.73
N SER A 168 15.91 4.40 4.24
CA SER A 168 16.25 4.63 2.84
C SER A 168 16.76 3.33 2.25
N CYS A 169 16.12 2.82 1.21
CA CYS A 169 16.46 1.53 0.63
C CYS A 169 16.76 1.64 -0.85
N THR A 170 17.57 0.70 -1.31
CA THR A 170 17.79 0.41 -2.73
C THR A 170 17.48 -1.04 -3.03
N GLY A 171 17.19 -1.32 -4.28
CA GLY A 171 16.86 -2.67 -4.73
C GLY A 171 16.85 -2.79 -6.24
N LYS A 172 16.37 -3.93 -6.73
CA LYS A 172 16.19 -4.17 -8.17
C LYS A 172 14.77 -4.52 -8.52
N PHE A 173 14.33 -4.14 -9.71
CA PHE A 173 13.12 -4.71 -10.26
C PHE A 173 13.33 -6.18 -10.66
N TRP A 174 12.27 -6.99 -10.53
CA TRP A 174 12.30 -8.39 -10.97
C TRP A 174 12.69 -8.49 -12.46
N PRO A 175 13.38 -9.58 -12.87
CA PRO A 175 13.95 -9.69 -14.22
C PRO A 175 12.93 -9.64 -15.36
N TRP A 176 11.67 -9.99 -15.11
CA TRP A 176 10.60 -9.92 -16.11
C TRP A 176 10.11 -8.50 -16.39
N ASN A 177 10.53 -7.51 -15.59
CA ASN A 177 10.31 -6.09 -15.88
C ASN A 177 11.53 -5.62 -16.69
N ALA A 178 11.31 -5.22 -17.95
CA ALA A 178 12.28 -5.14 -19.05
C ALA A 178 13.57 -4.31 -18.84
N SER A 179 13.80 -3.75 -17.65
CA SER A 179 14.98 -2.95 -17.33
C SER A 179 15.90 -3.53 -16.27
N SER A 180 15.48 -4.53 -15.46
CA SER A 180 16.23 -4.98 -14.25
C SER A 180 16.79 -3.80 -13.42
N ALA A 181 16.14 -2.64 -13.53
CA ALA A 181 16.75 -1.39 -13.13
C ALA A 181 16.83 -1.32 -11.61
N ASP A 182 17.86 -0.63 -11.14
CA ASP A 182 17.94 -0.29 -9.74
C ASP A 182 16.82 0.69 -9.39
N TRP A 183 16.30 0.55 -8.18
CA TRP A 183 15.37 1.49 -7.56
C TRP A 183 15.93 2.02 -6.25
N ALA A 184 15.48 3.20 -5.87
CA ALA A 184 15.76 3.79 -4.56
C ALA A 184 14.49 4.40 -3.94
N GLN A 185 14.29 4.20 -2.64
CA GLN A 185 13.13 4.71 -1.91
C GLN A 185 13.53 5.28 -0.54
N GLY A 186 13.18 6.54 -0.29
CA GLY A 186 13.22 7.14 1.04
C GLY A 186 11.83 7.05 1.70
N SER A 187 11.74 6.47 2.88
CA SER A 187 10.48 6.23 3.59
C SER A 187 10.47 6.88 4.97
N SER A 188 9.36 7.51 5.35
CA SER A 188 9.11 7.99 6.72
C SER A 188 7.76 7.49 7.22
N ILE A 189 7.72 7.07 8.49
CA ILE A 189 6.51 6.55 9.12
C ILE A 189 6.37 7.06 10.55
N ASN A 190 5.15 7.41 10.94
CA ASN A 190 4.82 7.72 12.33
C ASN A 190 3.34 7.44 12.59
N VAL A 191 3.03 6.23 13.04
CA VAL A 191 1.65 5.75 13.22
C VAL A 191 1.46 5.14 14.59
N PHE A 192 0.28 5.33 15.17
CA PHE A 192 -0.20 4.55 16.30
C PHE A 192 -1.43 3.76 15.85
N LEU A 193 -1.28 2.44 15.84
CA LEU A 193 -2.31 1.50 15.42
C LEU A 193 -2.88 0.86 16.68
N ARG A 194 -4.18 0.98 16.86
CA ARG A 194 -4.89 0.28 17.92
C ARG A 194 -5.14 -1.17 17.52
N ARG A 195 -5.32 -2.04 18.50
CA ARG A 195 -5.89 -3.37 18.26
C ARG A 195 -7.20 -3.26 17.48
N GLY A 196 -7.33 -4.07 16.44
CA GLY A 196 -8.43 -4.02 15.49
C GLY A 196 -8.07 -3.29 14.19
N TRP A 197 -9.10 -2.81 13.49
CA TRP A 197 -8.97 -2.09 12.22
C TRP A 197 -8.55 -0.64 12.44
N ASN A 198 -7.69 -0.16 11.56
CA ASN A 198 -7.19 1.20 11.52
C ASN A 198 -7.15 1.70 10.06
N THR A 199 -7.19 3.01 9.89
CA THR A 199 -6.93 3.64 8.59
C THR A 199 -5.49 4.14 8.52
N VAL A 200 -4.80 3.87 7.42
CA VAL A 200 -3.43 4.34 7.16
C VAL A 200 -3.37 4.97 5.77
N THR A 201 -2.79 6.16 5.69
CA THR A 201 -2.51 6.84 4.42
C THR A 201 -1.06 6.61 4.01
N LEU A 202 -0.86 6.16 2.78
CA LEU A 202 0.42 6.01 2.11
C LEU A 202 0.49 7.04 0.98
N THR A 203 1.45 7.96 1.05
CA THR A 203 1.73 8.91 -0.04
C THR A 203 3.06 8.54 -0.67
N GLN A 204 3.02 8.02 -1.90
CA GLN A 204 4.18 7.58 -2.65
C GLN A 204 4.41 8.49 -3.86
N LYS A 205 5.39 9.38 -3.75
CA LYS A 205 5.76 10.33 -4.80
C LYS A 205 6.85 9.75 -5.68
N TYR A 206 6.63 9.74 -7.00
CA TYR A 206 7.68 9.42 -7.97
C TYR A 206 8.57 10.66 -8.22
N LEU A 207 9.87 10.50 -8.07
CA LEU A 207 10.86 11.57 -8.21
C LEU A 207 11.61 11.52 -9.56
N GLY A 208 11.24 10.60 -10.46
CA GLY A 208 12.00 10.31 -11.68
C GLY A 208 13.08 9.26 -11.47
N GLU A 209 13.60 8.69 -12.57
CA GLU A 209 14.76 7.79 -12.57
C GLU A 209 14.69 6.64 -11.56
N ASN A 210 13.53 6.01 -11.41
CA ASN A 210 13.30 4.95 -10.41
C ASN A 210 13.61 5.38 -8.97
N LYS A 211 13.21 6.59 -8.60
CA LYS A 211 13.33 7.12 -7.24
C LYS A 211 11.94 7.42 -6.67
N TRP A 212 11.71 6.98 -5.45
CA TRP A 212 10.45 7.17 -4.75
C TRP A 212 10.63 7.77 -3.37
N GLN A 213 9.65 8.55 -2.95
CA GLN A 213 9.50 8.99 -1.56
C GLN A 213 8.18 8.47 -1.02
N LEU A 214 8.22 7.72 0.08
CA LEU A 214 7.06 7.17 0.75
C LEU A 214 6.87 7.84 2.11
N VAL A 215 5.66 8.33 2.37
CA VAL A 215 5.24 8.84 3.68
C VAL A 215 4.05 8.02 4.15
N VAL A 216 4.12 7.53 5.39
CA VAL A 216 3.09 6.68 6.00
C VAL A 216 2.60 7.30 7.29
N GLN A 217 1.31 7.59 7.34
CA GLN A 217 0.67 8.28 8.47
C GLN A 217 -0.67 7.63 8.84
N GLY A 218 -1.03 7.74 10.11
CA GLY A 218 -2.32 7.26 10.60
C GLY A 218 -3.46 8.17 10.13
N GLY A 219 -4.60 7.56 9.86
CA GLY A 219 -5.81 8.27 9.45
C GLY A 219 -5.89 8.57 7.97
N GLU A 220 -6.88 9.40 7.65
CA GLU A 220 -7.22 9.80 6.30
C GLU A 220 -6.56 11.12 5.91
N THR A 221 -6.53 11.40 4.61
CA THR A 221 -6.27 12.73 4.09
C THR A 221 -7.40 13.69 4.42
N GLU A 222 -7.10 14.99 4.43
CA GLU A 222 -8.11 16.05 4.45
C GLU A 222 -7.98 16.85 3.14
N PRO A 223 -8.98 16.81 2.24
CA PRO A 223 -10.23 16.05 2.33
C PRO A 223 -10.04 14.52 2.22
N PRO A 224 -11.01 13.71 2.68
CA PRO A 224 -10.97 12.25 2.56
C PRO A 224 -10.76 11.78 1.12
N THR A 225 -9.80 10.86 0.93
CA THR A 225 -9.61 10.20 -0.36
C THR A 225 -10.86 9.37 -0.68
N PRO A 226 -11.53 9.56 -1.83
CA PRO A 226 -12.80 8.91 -2.11
C PRO A 226 -12.63 7.40 -2.38
N TRP A 227 -13.70 6.65 -2.13
CA TRP A 227 -13.82 5.27 -2.61
C TRP A 227 -14.08 5.28 -4.11
N ARG A 228 -13.39 4.42 -4.85
CA ARG A 228 -13.45 4.36 -6.31
C ARG A 228 -13.57 2.93 -6.78
N TYR A 229 -14.44 2.72 -7.74
CA TYR A 229 -14.44 1.52 -8.56
C TYR A 229 -13.37 1.65 -9.64
N ASN A 230 -12.58 0.60 -9.84
CA ASN A 230 -11.51 0.58 -10.84
C ASN A 230 -11.98 0.43 -12.29
N GLY A 231 -13.30 0.36 -12.53
CA GLY A 231 -13.90 0.32 -13.87
C GLY A 231 -13.77 -1.02 -14.59
N VAL A 232 -13.16 -2.02 -13.97
CA VAL A 232 -13.06 -3.38 -14.52
C VAL A 232 -14.43 -4.02 -14.46
N PRO A 233 -15.02 -4.51 -15.57
CA PRO A 233 -16.37 -5.08 -15.58
C PRO A 233 -16.56 -6.14 -14.49
N LEU A 234 -17.69 -6.08 -13.79
CA LEU A 234 -18.02 -7.16 -12.87
C LEU A 234 -18.23 -8.44 -13.67
N LEU A 235 -17.52 -9.50 -13.29
CA LEU A 235 -17.70 -10.80 -13.90
C LEU A 235 -19.11 -11.30 -13.54
N GLY A 236 -19.96 -11.40 -14.56
CA GLY A 236 -21.24 -12.09 -14.50
C GLY A 236 -21.01 -13.59 -14.63
N GLY A 237 -21.59 -14.39 -13.75
CA GLY A 237 -21.88 -15.77 -14.12
C GLY A 237 -22.71 -15.72 -15.40
N GLY A 238 -22.15 -16.23 -16.50
CA GLY A 238 -22.88 -16.35 -17.76
C GLY A 238 -24.20 -17.08 -17.47
N ALA A 239 -25.29 -16.50 -17.96
CA ALA A 239 -26.60 -17.13 -18.00
C ALA A 239 -26.55 -18.44 -18.80
#